data_AF-A0A453KYR6-F1
#
_entry.id   AF-A0A453KYR6-F1
#
_cell.length_a   1.000
_cell.length_b   1.000
_cell.length_c   1.000
_cell.angle_alpha   90.00
_cell.angle_beta   90.00
_cell.angle_gamma   90.00
#
_symmetry.space_group_name_H-M   'P 1'
#
loop_
_entity.id
_entity.type
_entity.pdbx_description
1 polymer ?
#
loop_
_entity_poly.entity_id
_entity_poly.type
_entity_poly.pdbx_seq_one_letter_code
_entity_poly.pdbx_strand_id
1 'polypeptide(L)'
;MAAWTFTAPMVGIYSIFRYYPGIFKAISPHYIVHFFLKNKKEGWQMLGATVLAITGAEAMFADLGHFSKKAIQIVFLSSVYPSLILTYAGQTACLINHLKDTDQENIGKVFDDAFYKFIPRPVYWPMFVIATLAAIVASQSLISATFSVIKQSVVLDYFPRVKVVHTSDENEGEVYSPETNYILMVLCVGVILGFGGGQAIGNAFGLVVIMVMLITSIMLTLVMIIIWRTPPVLVAAYFVPFVIMEGSYVSAVFTKFTEGGWLPFAISMILALIMFVWYYGRQKKTEYERANKITAERLGELLAKPEVQRVQGLCFFYSNIQDGLTPILGHYIRNMSSLHSVTIFVTLRYLLVPKVDPQQR
;
A
#
# COMPACT_ATOMS: atom_id res chain seq x y z
N MET A 1 -13.41 0.04 14.90
CA MET A 1 -12.17 0.80 15.18
C MET A 1 -12.31 1.79 16.32
N ALA A 2 -13.30 2.70 16.32
CA ALA A 2 -13.47 3.69 17.40
C ALA A 2 -13.54 3.06 18.81
N ALA A 3 -14.29 1.96 18.96
CA ALA A 3 -14.35 1.22 20.22
C ALA A 3 -12.97 0.72 20.66
N TRP A 4 -12.19 0.10 19.76
CA TRP A 4 -10.82 -0.36 20.03
C TRP A 4 -9.89 0.78 20.44
N THR A 5 -9.88 1.88 19.69
CA THR A 5 -9.03 3.05 19.98
C THR A 5 -9.41 3.77 21.28
N PHE A 6 -10.59 3.50 21.83
CA PHE A 6 -11.03 4.05 23.10
C PHE A 6 -10.80 3.07 24.27
N THR A 7 -11.18 1.80 24.11
CA THR A 7 -11.09 0.81 25.19
C THR A 7 -9.64 0.38 25.45
N ALA A 8 -8.82 0.22 24.42
CA ALA A 8 -7.42 -0.16 24.56
C ALA A 8 -6.60 0.79 25.46
N PRO A 9 -6.61 2.13 25.23
CA PRO A 9 -5.89 3.04 26.11
C PRO A 9 -6.51 3.16 27.49
N MET A 10 -7.82 2.96 27.67
CA MET A 10 -8.42 2.91 29.01
C MET A 10 -7.86 1.76 29.85
N VAL A 11 -7.75 0.56 29.26
CA VAL A 11 -7.10 -0.58 29.91
C VAL A 11 -5.62 -0.30 30.14
N GLY A 12 -4.95 0.36 29.19
CA GLY A 12 -3.58 0.82 29.32
C GLY A 12 -3.38 1.75 30.53
N ILE A 13 -4.20 2.78 30.66
CA ILE A 13 -4.19 3.74 31.77
C ILE A 13 -4.39 3.03 33.11
N TYR A 14 -5.37 2.12 33.20
CA TYR A 14 -5.61 1.32 34.41
C TYR A 14 -4.36 0.53 34.81
N SER A 15 -3.71 -0.12 33.84
CA SER A 15 -2.48 -0.90 34.04
C SER A 15 -1.31 -0.01 34.53
N ILE A 16 -1.15 1.18 33.95
CA ILE A 16 -0.09 2.13 34.35
C ILE A 16 -0.25 2.52 35.81
N PHE A 17 -1.44 2.93 36.23
CA PHE A 17 -1.70 3.35 37.62
C PHE A 17 -1.57 2.19 38.61
N ARG A 18 -1.97 0.97 38.21
CA ARG A 18 -1.96 -0.20 39.09
C ARG A 18 -0.57 -0.79 39.29
N TYR A 19 0.22 -0.90 38.22
CA TYR A 19 1.48 -1.67 38.24
C TYR A 19 2.73 -0.77 38.29
N TYR A 20 2.81 0.27 37.46
CA TYR A 20 4.02 1.09 37.40
C TYR A 20 3.78 2.50 36.84
N PRO A 21 3.43 3.48 37.71
CA PRO A 21 3.22 4.88 37.30
C PRO A 21 4.48 5.56 36.75
N GLY A 22 5.66 5.04 37.11
CA GLY A 22 6.96 5.56 36.66
C GLY A 22 7.29 5.28 35.18
N ILE A 23 6.39 4.65 34.42
CA ILE A 23 6.62 4.25 33.02
C ILE A 23 6.95 5.44 32.11
N PHE A 24 6.39 6.62 32.39
CA PHE A 24 6.62 7.83 31.59
C PHE A 24 8.07 8.31 31.60
N LYS A 25 8.91 7.82 32.52
CA LYS A 25 10.36 8.05 32.46
C LYS A 25 10.96 7.52 31.15
N ALA A 26 10.37 6.48 30.56
CA ALA A 26 10.80 5.89 29.30
C ALA A 26 10.66 6.84 28.08
N ILE A 27 9.93 7.96 28.21
CA ILE A 27 9.86 9.00 27.17
C ILE A 27 11.20 9.73 27.02
N SER A 28 12.04 9.75 28.07
CA SER A 28 13.34 10.40 27.99
C SER A 28 14.28 9.65 27.03
N PRO A 29 14.88 10.34 26.03
CA PRO A 29 15.84 9.75 25.10
C PRO A 29 17.08 9.14 25.78
N HIS A 30 17.33 9.49 27.05
CA HIS A 30 18.42 8.92 27.81
C HIS A 30 18.33 7.38 27.93
N TYR A 31 17.11 6.83 28.07
CA TYR A 31 16.91 5.39 28.24
C TYR A 31 17.21 4.58 26.98
N ILE A 32 16.86 5.11 25.80
CA ILE A 32 17.15 4.42 24.55
C ILE A 32 18.66 4.38 24.27
N VAL A 33 19.38 5.46 24.58
CA VAL A 33 20.86 5.49 24.49
C VAL A 33 21.49 4.49 25.46
N HIS A 34 21.05 4.49 26.73
CA HIS A 34 21.55 3.56 27.73
C HIS A 34 21.27 2.09 27.35
N PHE A 35 20.08 1.81 26.80
CA PHE A 35 19.69 0.48 26.33
C PHE A 35 20.63 -0.04 25.24
N PHE A 36 20.92 0.78 24.22
CA PHE A 36 21.84 0.39 23.15
C PHE A 36 23.29 0.24 23.62
N LEU A 37 23.75 1.09 24.54
CA LEU A 37 25.09 0.96 25.13
C LEU A 37 25.26 -0.35 25.90
N LYS A 38 24.22 -0.79 26.61
CA LYS A 38 24.24 -2.03 27.40
C LYS A 38 24.10 -3.29 26.54
N ASN A 39 23.09 -3.33 25.67
CA ASN A 39 22.71 -4.56 24.95
C ASN A 39 23.36 -4.70 23.58
N LYS A 40 24.01 -3.64 23.05
CA LYS A 40 24.78 -3.64 21.80
C LYS A 40 24.08 -4.40 20.66
N LYS A 41 24.59 -5.58 20.29
CA LYS A 41 24.09 -6.40 19.19
C LYS A 41 22.67 -6.94 19.44
N GLU A 42 22.36 -7.38 20.66
CA GLU A 42 21.03 -7.87 21.00
C GLU A 42 20.01 -6.72 20.95
N GLY A 43 20.39 -5.54 21.46
CA GLY A 43 19.54 -4.35 21.37
C GLY A 43 19.25 -3.95 19.93
N TRP A 44 20.25 -4.04 19.05
CA TRP A 44 20.07 -3.82 17.61
C TRP A 44 19.11 -4.85 16.97
N GLN A 45 19.21 -6.13 17.31
CA GLN A 45 18.26 -7.15 16.81
C GLN A 45 16.83 -6.92 17.31
N MET A 46 16.66 -6.40 18.53
CA MET A 46 15.34 -6.08 19.10
C MET A 46 14.62 -4.94 18.36
N LEU A 47 15.33 -4.03 17.68
CA LEU A 47 14.71 -3.02 16.82
C LEU A 47 13.83 -3.66 15.74
N GLY A 48 14.20 -4.85 15.26
CA GLY A 48 13.40 -5.53 14.25
C GLY A 48 12.02 -5.97 14.75
N ALA A 49 11.85 -6.18 16.06
CA ALA A 49 10.54 -6.53 16.64
C ALA A 49 9.62 -5.31 16.77
N THR A 50 10.17 -4.10 16.96
CA THR A 50 9.37 -2.88 17.11
C THR A 50 8.82 -2.36 15.79
N VAL A 51 9.43 -2.74 14.65
CA VAL A 51 8.96 -2.35 13.31
C VAL A 51 7.50 -2.72 13.09
N LEU A 52 7.06 -3.88 13.61
CA LEU A 52 5.69 -4.35 13.44
C LEU A 52 4.65 -3.37 14.03
N ALA A 53 5.03 -2.58 15.03
CA ALA A 53 4.14 -1.57 15.62
C ALA A 53 3.89 -0.35 14.71
N ILE A 54 4.79 -0.11 13.74
CA ILE A 54 4.70 1.00 12.78
C ILE A 54 3.96 0.53 11.51
N THR A 55 3.86 -0.79 11.30
CA THR A 55 3.13 -1.36 10.17
C THR A 55 1.65 -0.97 10.24
N GLY A 56 1.15 -0.36 9.15
CA GLY A 56 -0.18 0.25 9.10
C GLY A 56 -0.16 1.74 8.76
N ALA A 57 0.93 2.45 9.07
CA ALA A 57 1.10 3.84 8.61
C ALA A 57 1.13 3.94 7.08
N GLU A 58 1.75 2.96 6.40
CA GLU A 58 1.76 2.87 4.94
C GLU A 58 0.37 2.67 4.34
N ALA A 59 -0.44 1.78 4.92
CA ALA A 59 -1.79 1.49 4.43
C ALA A 59 -2.69 2.74 4.46
N MET A 60 -2.50 3.61 5.46
CA MET A 60 -3.18 4.90 5.55
C MET A 60 -2.84 5.84 4.37
N PHE A 61 -1.61 5.76 3.85
CA PHE A 61 -1.18 6.55 2.69
C PHE A 61 -1.53 5.90 1.35
N ALA A 62 -1.61 4.56 1.29
CA ALA A 62 -2.08 3.86 0.09
C ALA A 62 -3.55 4.18 -0.24
N ASP A 63 -4.35 4.50 0.78
CA ASP A 63 -5.78 4.79 0.67
C ASP A 63 -6.13 6.30 0.67
N LEU A 64 -5.19 7.15 0.25
CA LEU A 64 -5.36 8.61 0.19
C LEU A 64 -6.50 9.10 -0.72
N GLY A 65 -7.05 8.23 -1.57
CA GLY A 65 -8.17 8.57 -2.46
C GLY A 65 -9.47 8.90 -1.71
N HIS A 66 -9.61 8.49 -0.45
CA HIS A 66 -10.85 8.61 0.31
C HIS A 66 -10.86 9.75 1.33
N PHE A 67 -9.69 10.15 1.83
CA PHE A 67 -9.60 11.01 3.01
C PHE A 67 -8.79 12.27 2.76
N SER A 68 -9.29 13.40 3.25
CA SER A 68 -8.55 14.66 3.20
C SER A 68 -7.31 14.61 4.10
N LYS A 69 -6.20 15.24 3.66
CA LYS A 69 -4.95 15.36 4.45
C LYS A 69 -5.19 15.84 5.88
N LYS A 70 -6.08 16.84 6.06
CA LYS A 70 -6.38 17.41 7.38
C LYS A 70 -7.11 16.42 8.28
N ALA A 71 -8.06 15.65 7.74
CA ALA A 71 -8.79 14.65 8.52
C ALA A 71 -7.84 13.57 9.05
N ILE A 72 -6.94 13.07 8.20
CA ILE A 72 -5.92 12.08 8.58
C ILE A 72 -5.05 12.61 9.72
N GLN A 73 -4.52 13.83 9.58
CA GLN A 73 -3.65 14.44 10.60
C GLN A 73 -4.36 14.60 11.94
N ILE A 74 -5.62 15.07 11.95
CA ILE A 74 -6.40 15.26 13.17
C ILE A 74 -6.64 13.91 13.85
N VAL A 75 -7.13 12.90 13.14
CA VAL A 75 -7.45 11.59 13.73
C VAL A 75 -6.18 10.90 14.25
N PHE A 76 -5.08 10.98 13.49
CA PHE A 76 -3.82 10.39 13.90
C PHE A 76 -3.27 11.02 15.18
N LEU A 77 -3.20 12.36 15.24
CA LEU A 77 -2.64 13.08 16.39
C LEU A 77 -3.56 13.07 17.61
N SER A 78 -4.89 13.13 17.42
CA SER A 78 -5.84 13.22 18.54
C SER A 78 -6.26 11.86 19.10
N SER A 79 -6.34 10.82 18.26
CA SER A 79 -6.90 9.52 18.67
C SER A 79 -5.88 8.39 18.57
N VAL A 80 -5.29 8.16 17.41
CA VAL A 80 -4.50 6.93 17.16
C VAL A 80 -3.17 6.96 17.93
N TYR A 81 -2.41 8.05 17.81
CA TYR A 81 -1.09 8.17 18.42
C TYR A 81 -1.13 8.12 19.96
N PRO A 82 -2.01 8.88 20.66
CA PRO A 82 -2.15 8.75 22.11
C PRO A 82 -2.61 7.35 22.54
N SER A 83 -3.55 6.76 21.79
CA SER A 83 -4.05 5.41 22.07
C SER A 83 -2.94 4.36 22.04
N LEU A 84 -2.07 4.41 21.03
CA LEU A 84 -0.94 3.48 20.90
C LEU A 84 0.06 3.63 22.05
N ILE A 85 0.46 4.87 22.36
CA ILE A 85 1.41 5.15 23.45
C ILE A 85 0.88 4.61 24.78
N LEU A 86 -0.37 4.93 25.12
CA LEU A 86 -0.96 4.51 26.39
C LEU A 86 -1.13 2.99 26.49
N THR A 87 -1.48 2.33 25.38
CA THR A 87 -1.63 0.88 25.34
C THR A 87 -0.29 0.19 25.52
N TYR A 88 0.75 0.60 24.78
CA TYR A 88 2.09 0.01 24.92
C TYR A 88 2.73 0.33 26.28
N ALA A 89 2.53 1.53 26.82
CA ALA A 89 2.99 1.88 28.17
C ALA A 89 2.29 1.01 29.23
N GLY A 90 0.99 0.78 29.10
CA GLY A 90 0.24 -0.11 30.00
C GLY A 90 0.65 -1.58 29.91
N GLN A 91 0.91 -2.09 28.70
CA GLN A 91 1.48 -3.43 28.52
C GLN A 91 2.85 -3.53 29.20
N THR A 92 3.73 -2.57 28.94
CA THR A 92 5.07 -2.53 29.51
C THR A 92 5.04 -2.46 31.04
N ALA A 93 4.14 -1.66 31.63
CA ALA A 93 3.96 -1.58 33.07
C ALA A 93 3.53 -2.93 33.68
N CYS A 94 2.60 -3.63 33.03
CA CYS A 94 2.16 -4.96 33.45
C CYS A 94 3.30 -6.00 33.35
N LEU A 95 4.08 -5.97 32.26
CA LEU A 95 5.21 -6.86 32.05
C LEU A 95 6.31 -6.64 33.10
N ILE A 96 6.67 -5.39 33.39
CA ILE A 96 7.67 -5.07 34.42
C ILE A 96 7.26 -5.63 35.79
N ASN A 97 5.97 -5.57 36.14
CA ASN A 97 5.51 -6.10 37.42
C ASN A 97 5.51 -7.64 37.43
N HIS A 98 5.01 -8.29 36.37
CA HIS A 98 5.02 -9.75 36.29
C HIS A 98 6.44 -10.35 36.23
N LEU A 99 7.39 -9.65 35.61
CA LEU A 99 8.80 -10.05 35.59
C LEU A 99 9.50 -9.94 36.95
N LYS A 100 8.93 -9.19 37.92
CA LYS A 100 9.43 -9.18 39.30
C LYS A 100 8.96 -10.39 40.10
N ASP A 101 7.81 -10.97 39.73
CA ASP A 101 7.17 -12.07 40.45
C ASP A 101 7.43 -13.46 39.81
N THR A 102 8.03 -13.53 38.61
CA THR A 102 8.18 -14.79 37.84
C THR A 102 9.63 -15.22 37.69
N ASP A 103 9.94 -16.49 38.03
CA ASP A 103 11.25 -17.11 37.79
C ASP A 103 11.63 -17.18 36.30
N GLN A 104 12.95 -17.11 36.03
CA GLN A 104 13.59 -17.00 34.70
C GLN A 104 13.08 -18.03 33.66
N GLU A 105 12.60 -19.19 34.10
CA GLU A 105 12.21 -20.33 33.26
C GLU A 105 10.83 -20.17 32.58
N ASN A 106 9.91 -19.34 33.12
CA ASN A 106 8.56 -19.15 32.56
C ASN A 106 8.40 -17.86 31.73
N ILE A 107 9.48 -17.11 31.55
CA ILE A 107 9.51 -15.81 30.86
C ILE A 107 8.98 -15.92 29.41
N GLY A 108 9.31 -16.98 28.68
CA GLY A 108 8.87 -17.18 27.29
C GLY A 108 7.34 -17.21 27.13
N LYS A 109 6.64 -17.89 28.04
CA LYS A 109 5.16 -17.98 28.03
C LYS A 109 4.47 -16.68 28.44
N VAL A 110 5.18 -15.75 29.08
CA VAL A 110 4.64 -14.43 29.46
C VAL A 110 4.51 -13.54 28.23
N PHE A 111 5.37 -13.70 27.23
CA PHE A 111 5.38 -12.86 26.02
C PHE A 111 4.30 -13.23 24.98
N ASP A 112 3.98 -14.51 24.80
CA ASP A 112 3.00 -14.93 23.77
C ASP A 112 1.58 -14.41 24.03
N ASP A 113 1.20 -14.24 25.30
CA ASP A 113 -0.11 -13.73 25.71
C ASP A 113 -0.02 -12.35 26.38
N ALA A 114 1.05 -11.58 26.14
CA ALA A 114 1.28 -10.30 26.79
C ALA A 114 0.09 -9.32 26.67
N PHE A 115 -0.54 -9.28 25.49
CA PHE A 115 -1.73 -8.47 25.25
C PHE A 115 -2.95 -8.92 26.07
N TYR A 116 -3.16 -10.23 26.20
CA TYR A 116 -4.32 -10.74 26.92
C TYR A 116 -4.13 -10.75 28.44
N LYS A 117 -2.87 -10.86 28.89
CA LYS A 117 -2.51 -10.87 30.31
C LYS A 117 -2.59 -9.48 30.98
N PHE A 118 -2.36 -8.39 30.25
CA PHE A 118 -2.49 -7.05 30.84
C PHE A 118 -3.95 -6.60 31.02
N ILE A 119 -4.91 -7.30 30.38
CA ILE A 119 -6.33 -6.98 30.46
C ILE A 119 -6.91 -7.54 31.78
N PRO A 120 -7.61 -6.72 32.58
CA PRO A 120 -8.28 -7.20 33.79
C PRO A 120 -9.33 -8.28 33.46
N ARG A 121 -9.37 -9.36 34.26
CA ARG A 121 -10.30 -10.49 34.08
C ARG A 121 -11.77 -10.09 33.82
N PRO A 122 -12.36 -9.07 34.51
CA PRO A 122 -13.76 -8.69 34.29
C PRO A 122 -14.04 -8.14 32.88
N VAL A 123 -13.06 -7.56 32.21
CA VAL A 123 -13.21 -6.92 30.88
C VAL A 123 -12.56 -7.71 29.76
N TYR A 124 -12.05 -8.92 30.07
CA TYR A 124 -11.38 -9.79 29.11
C TYR A 124 -12.25 -10.14 27.90
N TRP A 125 -13.46 -10.67 28.13
CA TRP A 125 -14.36 -11.11 27.07
C TRP A 125 -14.81 -9.97 26.15
N PRO A 126 -15.28 -8.81 26.67
CA PRO A 126 -15.57 -7.67 25.83
C PRO A 126 -14.37 -7.20 25.00
N MET A 127 -13.18 -7.14 25.61
CA MET A 127 -11.98 -6.68 24.91
C MET A 127 -11.52 -7.66 23.84
N PHE A 128 -11.65 -8.96 24.07
CA PHE A 128 -11.37 -10.01 23.09
C PHE A 128 -12.24 -9.83 21.85
N VAL A 129 -13.56 -9.67 22.01
CA VAL A 129 -14.49 -9.45 20.89
C VAL A 129 -14.13 -8.17 20.13
N ILE A 130 -13.84 -7.08 20.83
CA ILE A 130 -13.43 -5.81 20.19
C ILE A 130 -12.11 -5.97 19.43
N ALA A 131 -11.14 -6.71 19.98
CA ALA A 131 -9.87 -6.99 19.32
C ALA A 131 -10.06 -7.79 18.02
N THR A 132 -10.88 -8.84 18.05
CA THR A 132 -11.18 -9.64 16.86
C THR A 132 -11.89 -8.81 15.79
N LEU A 133 -12.89 -8.01 16.18
CA LEU A 133 -13.59 -7.11 15.25
C LEU A 133 -12.64 -6.05 14.67
N ALA A 134 -11.72 -5.51 15.47
CA ALA A 134 -10.72 -4.57 14.99
C ALA A 134 -9.75 -5.22 13.98
N ALA A 135 -9.33 -6.46 14.21
CA ALA A 135 -8.50 -7.22 13.27
C ALA A 135 -9.22 -7.47 11.94
N ILE A 136 -10.52 -7.80 11.97
CA ILE A 136 -11.34 -7.95 10.76
C ILE A 136 -11.40 -6.63 9.97
N VAL A 137 -11.65 -5.50 10.66
CA VAL A 137 -11.70 -4.19 10.00
C VAL A 137 -10.34 -3.80 9.42
N ALA A 138 -9.23 -4.04 10.15
CA ALA A 138 -7.89 -3.78 9.65
C ALA A 138 -7.58 -4.61 8.38
N SER A 139 -8.00 -5.87 8.34
CA SER A 139 -7.87 -6.73 7.15
C SER A 139 -8.65 -6.17 5.96
N GLN A 140 -9.88 -5.70 6.17
CA GLN A 140 -10.69 -5.07 5.11
C GLN A 140 -10.02 -3.81 4.54
N SER A 141 -9.46 -2.95 5.40
CA SER A 141 -8.73 -1.76 4.95
C SER A 141 -7.54 -2.10 4.05
N LEU A 142 -6.79 -3.17 4.34
CA LEU A 142 -5.67 -3.61 3.49
C LEU A 142 -6.13 -4.19 2.15
N ILE A 143 -7.26 -4.91 2.12
CA ILE A 143 -7.84 -5.44 0.89
C ILE A 143 -8.26 -4.27 -0.03
N SER A 144 -8.96 -3.27 0.51
CA SER A 144 -9.35 -2.07 -0.23
C SER A 144 -8.15 -1.27 -0.73
N ALA A 145 -7.13 -1.07 0.10
CA ALA A 145 -5.89 -0.38 -0.31
C ALA A 145 -5.20 -1.11 -1.49
N THR A 146 -5.25 -2.44 -1.52
CA THR A 146 -4.70 -3.23 -2.62
C THR A 146 -5.47 -2.99 -3.93
N PHE A 147 -6.80 -2.88 -3.87
CA PHE A 147 -7.62 -2.55 -5.04
C PHE A 147 -7.26 -1.17 -5.61
N SER A 148 -7.04 -0.19 -4.74
CA SER A 148 -6.61 1.17 -5.12
C SER A 148 -5.25 1.17 -5.82
N VAL A 149 -4.26 0.46 -5.29
CA VAL A 149 -2.91 0.37 -5.90
C VAL A 149 -2.95 -0.34 -7.26
N ILE A 150 -3.74 -1.41 -7.41
CA ILE A 150 -3.91 -2.09 -8.70
C ILE A 150 -4.62 -1.18 -9.71
N LYS A 151 -5.70 -0.48 -9.30
CA LYS A 151 -6.38 0.49 -10.18
C LYS A 151 -5.40 1.55 -10.68
N GLN A 152 -4.60 2.14 -9.80
CA GLN A 152 -3.57 3.13 -10.19
C GLN A 152 -2.55 2.54 -11.18
N SER A 153 -2.14 1.29 -10.96
CA SER A 153 -1.21 0.58 -11.85
C SER A 153 -1.82 0.28 -13.24
N VAL A 154 -3.12 -0.02 -13.31
CA VAL A 154 -3.86 -0.21 -14.56
C VAL A 154 -4.02 1.11 -15.32
N VAL A 155 -4.28 2.22 -14.63
CA VAL A 155 -4.38 3.56 -15.23
C VAL A 155 -3.04 4.01 -15.82
N LEU A 156 -1.93 3.65 -15.17
CA LEU A 156 -0.57 3.90 -15.67
C LEU A 156 -0.11 2.88 -16.73
N ASP A 157 -0.99 1.99 -17.19
CA ASP A 157 -0.71 1.00 -18.24
C ASP A 157 0.37 -0.05 -17.89
N TYR A 158 0.80 -0.14 -16.62
CA TYR A 158 1.80 -1.11 -16.15
C TYR A 158 1.20 -2.47 -15.75
N PHE A 159 -0.11 -2.57 -15.58
CA PHE A 159 -0.78 -3.79 -15.16
C PHE A 159 -1.82 -4.27 -16.19
N PRO A 160 -2.04 -5.60 -16.34
CA PRO A 160 -3.14 -6.16 -17.10
C PRO A 160 -4.49 -5.51 -16.78
N ARG A 161 -5.38 -5.41 -17.77
CA ARG A 161 -6.72 -4.86 -17.53
C ARG A 161 -7.48 -5.79 -16.59
N VAL A 162 -7.72 -5.33 -15.37
CA VAL A 162 -8.54 -6.02 -14.37
C VAL A 162 -9.93 -5.38 -14.36
N LYS A 163 -10.97 -6.20 -14.11
CA LYS A 163 -12.32 -5.68 -13.95
C LYS A 163 -12.42 -4.83 -12.68
N VAL A 164 -12.54 -3.52 -12.86
CA VAL A 164 -12.80 -2.55 -11.79
C VAL A 164 -14.29 -2.24 -11.75
N VAL A 165 -14.95 -2.61 -10.67
CA VAL A 165 -16.35 -2.25 -10.38
C VAL A 165 -16.32 -1.10 -9.38
N HIS A 166 -16.94 0.03 -9.73
CA HIS A 166 -17.13 1.12 -8.79
C HIS A 166 -18.31 0.74 -7.88
N THR A 167 -18.07 0.77 -6.57
CA THR A 167 -19.06 0.32 -5.57
C THR A 167 -19.99 1.46 -5.15
N SER A 168 -19.54 2.70 -5.31
CA SER A 168 -20.31 3.92 -5.03
C SER A 168 -20.25 4.88 -6.21
N ASP A 169 -21.39 5.50 -6.51
CA ASP A 169 -21.55 6.52 -7.54
C ASP A 169 -20.98 7.88 -7.11
N GLU A 170 -20.76 8.10 -5.80
CA GLU A 170 -20.32 9.39 -5.24
C GLU A 170 -18.81 9.43 -4.94
N ASN A 171 -18.18 8.27 -4.68
CA ASN A 171 -16.77 8.18 -4.28
C ASN A 171 -15.94 7.39 -5.30
N GLU A 172 -15.15 8.06 -6.14
CA GLU A 172 -14.27 7.41 -7.14
C GLU A 172 -13.23 6.44 -6.54
N GLY A 173 -12.93 6.57 -5.24
CA GLY A 173 -12.02 5.70 -4.50
C GLY A 173 -12.60 4.33 -4.19
N GLU A 174 -13.93 4.16 -4.11
CA GLU A 174 -14.57 2.91 -3.69
C GLU A 174 -14.57 1.86 -4.82
N VAL A 175 -13.42 1.19 -4.92
CA VAL A 175 -13.09 0.31 -6.03
C VAL A 175 -13.11 -1.14 -5.56
N TYR A 176 -13.99 -1.93 -6.17
CA TYR A 176 -14.04 -3.37 -5.97
C TYR A 176 -13.47 -4.09 -7.20
N SER A 177 -12.49 -4.95 -6.98
CA SER A 177 -11.91 -5.81 -8.00
C SER A 177 -12.11 -7.28 -7.63
N PRO A 178 -13.08 -7.99 -8.24
CA PRO A 178 -13.38 -9.38 -7.86
C PRO A 178 -12.19 -10.30 -8.12
N GLU A 179 -11.46 -10.13 -9.24
CA GLU A 179 -10.30 -10.95 -9.59
C GLU A 179 -9.18 -10.80 -8.57
N THR A 180 -8.87 -9.55 -8.18
CA THR A 180 -7.87 -9.27 -7.14
C THR A 180 -8.29 -9.90 -5.81
N ASN A 181 -9.57 -9.83 -5.45
CA ASN A 181 -10.06 -10.38 -4.19
C ASN A 181 -9.85 -11.90 -4.10
N TYR A 182 -10.16 -12.64 -5.15
CA TYR A 182 -9.92 -14.09 -5.19
C TYR A 182 -8.43 -14.44 -5.17
N ILE A 183 -7.59 -13.68 -5.88
CA ILE A 183 -6.14 -13.87 -5.86
C ILE A 183 -5.60 -13.62 -4.44
N LEU A 184 -6.00 -12.53 -3.79
CA LEU A 184 -5.64 -12.24 -2.40
C LEU A 184 -6.07 -13.35 -1.45
N MET A 185 -7.29 -13.85 -1.58
CA MET A 185 -7.79 -14.96 -0.78
C MET A 185 -6.91 -16.21 -0.92
N VAL A 186 -6.59 -16.62 -2.14
CA VAL A 186 -5.74 -17.79 -2.42
C VAL A 186 -4.34 -17.59 -1.84
N LEU A 187 -3.74 -16.41 -2.02
CA LEU A 187 -2.43 -16.08 -1.47
C LEU A 187 -2.44 -16.10 0.07
N CYS A 188 -3.44 -15.48 0.71
CA CYS A 188 -3.57 -15.49 2.16
C CYS A 188 -3.71 -16.90 2.73
N VAL A 189 -4.57 -17.73 2.15
CA VAL A 189 -4.70 -19.15 2.56
C VAL A 189 -3.39 -19.90 2.35
N GLY A 190 -2.72 -19.70 1.21
CA GLY A 190 -1.42 -20.31 0.93
C GLY A 190 -0.34 -19.93 1.94
N VAL A 191 -0.27 -18.65 2.34
CA VAL A 191 0.69 -18.18 3.35
C VAL A 191 0.38 -18.76 4.73
N ILE A 192 -0.89 -18.83 5.12
CA ILE A 192 -1.29 -19.42 6.41
C ILE A 192 -0.93 -20.91 6.46
N LEU A 193 -1.21 -21.66 5.40
CA LEU A 193 -0.88 -23.09 5.32
C LEU A 193 0.64 -23.33 5.26
N GLY A 194 1.39 -22.44 4.60
CA GLY A 194 2.84 -22.58 4.44
C GLY A 194 3.64 -22.22 5.70
N PHE A 195 3.23 -21.19 6.45
CA PHE A 195 3.97 -20.71 7.62
C PHE A 195 3.44 -21.26 8.94
N GLY A 196 2.14 -21.55 9.06
CA GLY A 196 1.47 -22.12 10.24
C GLY A 196 1.45 -21.22 11.50
N GLY A 197 2.53 -20.48 11.78
CA GLY A 197 2.71 -19.65 12.96
C GLY A 197 2.73 -18.14 12.66
N GLY A 198 2.02 -17.35 13.48
CA GLY A 198 1.89 -15.90 13.32
C GLY A 198 3.20 -15.12 13.48
N GLN A 199 4.15 -15.64 14.27
CA GLN A 199 5.43 -14.94 14.53
C GLN A 199 6.34 -14.92 13.30
N ALA A 200 6.40 -16.02 12.54
CA ALA A 200 7.18 -16.09 11.31
C ALA A 200 6.58 -15.19 10.21
N ILE A 201 5.24 -15.14 10.10
CA ILE A 201 4.53 -14.23 9.19
C ILE A 201 4.80 -12.77 9.55
N GLY A 202 4.76 -12.42 10.85
CA GLY A 202 5.04 -11.06 11.32
C GLY A 202 6.47 -10.60 11.01
N ASN A 203 7.46 -11.48 11.25
CA ASN A 203 8.86 -11.20 10.89
C ASN A 203 9.03 -10.98 9.38
N ALA A 204 8.34 -11.78 8.55
CA ALA A 204 8.40 -11.66 7.10
C ALA A 204 7.81 -10.34 6.59
N PHE A 205 6.66 -9.95 7.14
CA PHE A 205 5.94 -8.74 6.76
C PHE A 205 6.71 -7.46 7.14
N GLY A 206 7.31 -7.42 8.33
CA GLY A 206 8.06 -6.26 8.82
C GLY A 206 9.23 -5.84 7.91
N LEU A 207 9.87 -6.80 7.23
CA LEU A 207 11.00 -6.53 6.34
C LEU A 207 10.59 -5.74 5.09
N VAL A 208 9.47 -6.08 4.47
CA VAL A 208 9.00 -5.39 3.27
C VAL A 208 8.50 -3.99 3.61
N VAL A 209 7.78 -3.85 4.72
CA VAL A 209 7.23 -2.54 5.13
C VAL A 209 8.34 -1.53 5.42
N ILE A 210 9.43 -1.92 6.09
CA ILE A 210 10.52 -0.97 6.33
C ILE A 210 11.28 -0.63 5.03
N MET A 211 11.38 -1.57 4.11
CA MET A 211 12.01 -1.32 2.80
C MET A 211 11.19 -0.37 1.93
N VAL A 212 9.87 -0.53 1.89
CA VAL A 212 9.01 0.40 1.15
C VAL A 212 9.01 1.79 1.81
N MET A 213 9.04 1.88 3.15
CA MET A 213 9.23 3.16 3.85
C MET A 213 10.54 3.84 3.43
N LEU A 214 11.66 3.11 3.43
CA LEU A 214 12.95 3.63 2.96
C LEU A 214 12.89 4.13 1.51
N ILE A 215 12.28 3.35 0.60
CA ILE A 215 12.11 3.74 -0.81
C ILE A 215 11.26 5.02 -0.90
N THR A 216 10.17 5.11 -0.15
CA THR A 216 9.32 6.31 -0.15
C THR A 216 10.03 7.55 0.40
N SER A 217 10.86 7.40 1.44
CA SER A 217 11.68 8.49 1.99
C SER A 217 12.71 9.00 0.98
N ILE A 218 13.33 8.10 0.21
CA ILE A 218 14.25 8.44 -0.89
C ILE A 218 13.48 9.14 -2.02
N MET A 219 12.33 8.59 -2.44
CA MET A 219 11.48 9.19 -3.49
C MET A 219 11.00 10.59 -3.09
N LEU A 220 10.57 10.79 -1.84
CA LEU A 220 10.16 12.10 -1.34
C LEU A 220 11.33 13.09 -1.37
N THR A 221 12.54 12.63 -1.07
CA THR A 221 13.75 13.46 -1.15
C THR A 221 14.00 13.92 -2.60
N LEU A 222 13.83 13.04 -3.58
CA LEU A 222 13.91 13.41 -5.00
C LEU A 222 12.83 14.44 -5.38
N VAL A 223 11.59 14.26 -4.89
CA VAL A 223 10.49 15.21 -5.10
C VAL A 223 10.81 16.59 -4.51
N MET A 224 11.36 16.64 -3.30
CA MET A 224 11.75 17.90 -2.64
C MET A 224 12.81 18.66 -3.44
N ILE A 225 13.80 17.94 -3.99
CA ILE A 225 14.88 18.53 -4.80
C ILE A 225 14.36 18.99 -6.17
N ILE A 226 13.68 18.10 -6.91
CA ILE A 226 13.36 18.30 -8.33
C ILE A 226 12.08 19.14 -8.49
N ILE A 227 11.03 18.81 -7.75
CA ILE A 227 9.70 19.40 -7.93
C ILE A 227 9.53 20.62 -7.04
N TRP A 228 9.78 20.49 -5.74
CA TRP A 228 9.57 21.60 -4.78
C TRP A 228 10.73 22.59 -4.74
N ARG A 229 11.90 22.23 -5.30
CA ARG A 229 13.12 23.05 -5.32
C ARG A 229 13.45 23.64 -3.94
N THR A 230 13.25 22.85 -2.89
CA THR A 230 13.51 23.29 -1.51
C THR A 230 15.00 23.49 -1.26
N PRO A 231 15.40 24.42 -0.37
CA PRO A 231 16.82 24.64 -0.09
C PRO A 231 17.49 23.37 0.44
N PRO A 232 18.75 23.10 0.05
CA PRO A 232 19.43 21.83 0.33
C PRO A 232 19.58 21.55 1.82
N VAL A 233 19.62 22.59 2.66
CA VAL A 233 19.66 22.46 4.12
C VAL A 233 18.39 21.80 4.67
N LEU A 234 17.20 22.18 4.17
CA LEU A 234 15.94 21.56 4.59
C LEU A 234 15.81 20.13 4.08
N VAL A 235 16.29 19.88 2.85
CA VAL A 235 16.35 18.53 2.29
C VAL A 235 17.26 17.64 3.13
N ALA A 236 18.46 18.10 3.49
CA ALA A 236 19.39 17.36 4.33
C ALA A 236 18.82 17.15 5.75
N ALA A 237 18.15 18.16 6.31
CA ALA A 237 17.50 18.07 7.62
C ALA A 237 16.37 17.02 7.66
N TYR A 238 15.71 16.74 6.54
CA TYR A 238 14.80 15.61 6.41
C TYR A 238 15.53 14.30 6.11
N PHE A 239 16.35 14.27 5.07
CA PHE A 239 16.93 13.04 4.53
C PHE A 239 17.81 12.31 5.54
N VAL A 240 18.71 13.04 6.22
CA VAL A 240 19.70 12.46 7.13
C VAL A 240 19.04 11.70 8.30
N PRO A 241 18.16 12.30 9.12
CA PRO A 241 17.58 11.58 10.24
C PRO A 241 16.68 10.42 9.82
N PHE A 242 15.88 10.58 8.75
CA PHE A 242 14.95 9.53 8.31
C PHE A 242 15.69 8.34 7.73
N VAL A 243 16.66 8.55 6.84
CA VAL A 243 17.42 7.44 6.26
C VAL A 243 18.33 6.75 7.27
N ILE A 244 18.90 7.48 8.25
CA ILE A 244 19.66 6.86 9.33
C ILE A 244 18.74 5.97 10.18
N MET A 245 17.57 6.49 10.56
CA MET A 245 16.60 5.75 11.36
C MET A 245 16.09 4.52 10.62
N GLU A 246 15.54 4.69 9.41
CA GLU A 246 15.02 3.60 8.59
C GLU A 246 16.12 2.62 8.20
N GLY A 247 17.31 3.10 7.85
CA GLY A 247 18.47 2.26 7.57
C GLY A 247 18.88 1.40 8.76
N SER A 248 18.80 1.93 9.99
CA SER A 248 19.03 1.14 11.21
C SER A 248 17.99 0.03 11.37
N TYR A 249 16.71 0.32 11.11
CA TYR A 249 15.64 -0.70 11.14
C TYR A 249 15.78 -1.74 10.02
N VAL A 250 16.07 -1.33 8.79
CA VAL A 250 16.35 -2.23 7.66
C VAL A 250 17.48 -3.17 8.04
N SER A 251 18.59 -2.64 8.56
CA SER A 251 19.73 -3.47 8.96
C SER A 251 19.36 -4.51 10.01
N ALA A 252 18.54 -4.15 11.01
CA ALA A 252 18.08 -5.05 12.06
C ALA A 252 17.16 -6.15 11.51
N VAL A 253 16.15 -5.78 10.71
CA VAL A 253 15.16 -6.73 10.18
C VAL A 253 15.76 -7.63 9.09
N PHE A 254 16.78 -7.17 8.36
CA PHE A 254 17.43 -7.97 7.31
C PHE A 254 18.04 -9.27 7.86
N THR A 255 18.41 -9.30 9.15
CA THR A 255 18.87 -10.53 9.81
C THR A 255 17.82 -11.64 9.82
N LYS A 256 16.53 -11.28 9.75
CA LYS A 256 15.38 -12.20 9.74
C LYS A 256 14.96 -12.63 8.33
N PHE A 257 15.74 -12.30 7.30
CA PHE A 257 15.42 -12.67 5.91
C PHE A 257 15.26 -14.19 5.74
N THR A 258 16.13 -14.97 6.38
CA THR A 258 16.12 -16.44 6.35
C THR A 258 14.97 -17.05 7.17
N GLU A 259 14.37 -16.29 8.09
CA GLU A 259 13.25 -16.71 8.94
C GLU A 259 11.87 -16.53 8.27
N GLY A 260 11.85 -16.19 6.98
CA GLY A 260 10.61 -16.02 6.20
C GLY A 260 10.50 -14.71 5.44
N GLY A 261 11.39 -13.75 5.70
CA GLY A 261 11.41 -12.45 5.01
C GLY A 261 11.55 -12.53 3.50
N TRP A 262 12.03 -13.65 2.95
CA TRP A 262 12.15 -13.88 1.51
C TRP A 262 10.80 -14.01 0.78
N LEU A 263 9.73 -14.48 1.45
CA LEU A 263 8.46 -14.81 0.79
C LEU A 263 7.81 -13.57 0.14
N PRO A 264 7.59 -12.45 0.86
CA PRO A 264 7.07 -11.24 0.24
C PRO A 264 7.90 -10.73 -0.95
N PHE A 265 9.24 -10.86 -0.91
CA PHE A 265 10.08 -10.49 -2.05
C PHE A 265 9.86 -11.41 -3.26
N ALA A 266 9.67 -12.72 -3.02
CA ALA A 266 9.36 -13.66 -4.10
C ALA A 266 8.02 -13.31 -4.77
N ILE A 267 6.99 -12.98 -3.98
CA ILE A 267 5.68 -12.54 -4.51
C ILE A 267 5.85 -11.22 -5.29
N SER A 268 6.56 -10.24 -4.74
CA SER A 268 6.84 -8.98 -5.42
C SER A 268 7.61 -9.16 -6.73
N MET A 269 8.56 -10.10 -6.79
CA MET A 269 9.31 -10.41 -8.01
C MET A 269 8.40 -10.99 -9.10
N ILE A 270 7.48 -11.88 -8.74
CA ILE A 270 6.49 -12.44 -9.68
C ILE A 270 5.58 -11.34 -10.22
N LEU A 271 5.04 -10.48 -9.34
CA LEU A 271 4.20 -9.36 -9.74
C LEU A 271 4.96 -8.35 -10.62
N ALA A 272 6.21 -8.04 -10.27
CA ALA A 272 7.07 -7.17 -11.06
C ALA A 272 7.32 -7.76 -12.46
N LEU A 273 7.57 -9.06 -12.57
CA LEU A 273 7.73 -9.74 -13.87
C LEU A 273 6.49 -9.59 -14.73
N ILE A 274 5.29 -9.79 -14.16
CA ILE A 274 4.02 -9.58 -14.87
C ILE A 274 3.91 -8.13 -15.37
N MET A 275 4.24 -7.16 -14.51
CA MET A 275 4.21 -5.73 -14.87
C MET A 275 5.21 -5.39 -15.99
N PHE A 276 6.44 -5.89 -15.91
CA PHE A 276 7.47 -5.65 -16.93
C PHE A 276 7.10 -6.27 -18.28
N VAL A 277 6.62 -7.52 -18.28
CA VAL A 277 6.18 -8.20 -19.51
C VAL A 277 5.00 -7.45 -20.14
N TRP A 278 4.04 -7.01 -19.33
CA TRP A 278 2.89 -6.25 -19.82
C TRP A 278 3.29 -4.90 -20.40
N TYR A 279 4.13 -4.16 -19.67
CA TYR A 279 4.65 -2.87 -20.12
C TYR A 279 5.41 -3.02 -21.44
N TYR A 280 6.28 -4.02 -21.56
CA TYR A 280 7.00 -4.31 -22.79
C TYR A 280 6.05 -4.63 -23.95
N GLY A 281 5.04 -5.47 -23.73
CA GLY A 281 4.04 -5.78 -24.75
C GLY A 281 3.25 -4.55 -25.20
N ARG A 282 2.89 -3.67 -24.26
CA ARG A 282 2.17 -2.41 -24.55
C ARG A 282 3.05 -1.40 -25.30
N GLN A 283 4.33 -1.31 -24.94
CA GLN A 283 5.29 -0.49 -25.67
C GLN A 283 5.45 -0.99 -27.11
N LYS A 284 5.63 -2.31 -27.30
CA LYS A 284 5.74 -2.90 -28.65
C LYS A 284 4.47 -2.74 -29.48
N LYS A 285 3.30 -2.86 -28.87
CA LYS A 285 2.02 -2.55 -29.52
C LYS A 285 1.96 -1.09 -29.97
N THR A 286 2.33 -0.16 -29.09
CA THR A 286 2.34 1.28 -29.40
C THR A 286 3.33 1.61 -30.53
N GLU A 287 4.51 1.01 -30.51
CA GLU A 287 5.51 1.14 -31.58
C GLU A 287 4.96 0.61 -32.91
N TYR A 288 4.32 -0.56 -32.89
CA TYR A 288 3.69 -1.14 -34.09
C TYR A 288 2.56 -0.28 -34.64
N GLU A 289 1.69 0.25 -33.77
CA GLU A 289 0.59 1.14 -34.15
C GLU A 289 1.09 2.46 -34.74
N ARG A 290 2.20 3.01 -34.22
CA ARG A 290 2.84 4.21 -34.78
C ARG A 290 3.50 3.94 -36.14
N ALA A 291 4.18 2.80 -36.29
CA ALA A 291 4.85 2.43 -37.54
C ALA A 291 3.86 2.13 -38.68
N ASN A 292 2.72 1.50 -38.35
CA ASN A 292 1.68 1.12 -39.32
C ASN A 292 0.47 2.07 -39.32
N LYS A 293 0.68 3.33 -38.90
CA LYS A 293 -0.38 4.33 -38.92
C LYS A 293 -0.90 4.54 -40.34
N ILE A 294 -2.21 4.70 -40.48
CA ILE A 294 -2.83 4.97 -41.77
C ILE A 294 -2.94 6.49 -41.91
N THR A 295 -2.19 7.04 -42.87
CA THR A 295 -2.31 8.44 -43.28
C THR A 295 -3.64 8.67 -43.99
N ALA A 296 -4.16 9.90 -43.95
CA ALA A 296 -5.39 10.27 -44.67
C ALA A 296 -5.33 9.93 -46.17
N GLU A 297 -4.16 10.10 -46.80
CA GLU A 297 -3.91 9.72 -48.20
C GLU A 297 -4.12 8.22 -48.44
N ARG A 298 -3.51 7.38 -47.61
CA ARG A 298 -3.64 5.93 -47.70
C ARG A 298 -5.06 5.45 -47.39
N LEU A 299 -5.78 6.14 -46.50
CA LEU A 299 -7.21 5.89 -46.30
C LEU A 299 -8.01 6.23 -47.57
N GLY A 300 -7.71 7.36 -48.21
CA GLY A 300 -8.32 7.74 -49.49
C GLY A 300 -8.14 6.68 -50.56
N GLU A 301 -6.94 6.14 -50.71
CA GLU A 301 -6.66 5.02 -51.64
C GLU A 301 -7.45 3.75 -51.30
N LEU A 302 -7.58 3.42 -50.01
CA LEU A 302 -8.34 2.24 -49.58
C LEU A 302 -9.83 2.42 -49.84
N LEU A 303 -10.37 3.63 -49.67
CA LEU A 303 -11.78 3.95 -49.92
C LEU A 303 -12.10 4.12 -51.41
N ALA A 304 -11.11 4.46 -52.25
CA ALA A 304 -11.28 4.60 -53.69
C ALA A 304 -11.43 3.24 -54.41
N LYS A 305 -11.16 2.12 -53.72
CA LYS A 305 -11.37 0.78 -54.27
C LYS A 305 -12.88 0.53 -54.48
N PRO A 306 -13.30 0.05 -55.66
CA PRO A 306 -14.72 -0.15 -56.00
C PRO A 306 -15.42 -1.20 -55.14
N GLU A 307 -14.66 -2.03 -54.43
CA GLU A 307 -15.14 -3.05 -53.50
C GLU A 307 -15.72 -2.46 -52.20
N VAL A 308 -15.37 -1.21 -51.85
CA VAL A 308 -15.77 -0.60 -50.57
C VAL A 308 -17.13 0.10 -50.70
N GLN A 309 -18.17 -0.49 -50.13
CA GLN A 309 -19.52 0.07 -50.14
C GLN A 309 -19.77 1.03 -48.97
N ARG A 310 -20.47 2.14 -49.22
CA ARG A 310 -20.92 3.04 -48.14
C ARG A 310 -22.32 2.66 -47.66
N VAL A 311 -22.40 2.18 -46.42
CA VAL A 311 -23.67 1.80 -45.77
C VAL A 311 -24.23 3.02 -45.01
N GLN A 312 -25.54 3.25 -45.06
CA GLN A 312 -26.16 4.31 -44.27
C GLN A 312 -26.00 4.02 -42.77
N GLY A 313 -25.52 5.01 -42.01
CA GLY A 313 -25.42 4.94 -40.56
C GLY A 313 -24.22 5.71 -40.00
N LEU A 314 -24.05 5.59 -38.68
CA LEU A 314 -22.99 6.24 -37.91
C LEU A 314 -22.07 5.18 -37.32
N CYS A 315 -20.76 5.32 -37.52
CA CYS A 315 -19.77 4.43 -36.92
C CYS A 315 -18.76 5.22 -36.09
N PHE A 316 -18.49 4.73 -34.88
CA PHE A 316 -17.46 5.29 -34.00
C PHE A 316 -16.23 4.39 -34.03
N PHE A 317 -15.10 4.94 -34.44
CA PHE A 317 -13.81 4.29 -34.29
C PHE A 317 -13.05 4.93 -33.14
N TYR A 318 -12.73 4.11 -32.16
CA TYR A 318 -11.88 4.52 -31.06
C TYR A 318 -10.41 4.48 -31.52
N SER A 319 -9.73 5.63 -31.46
CA SER A 319 -8.30 5.75 -31.77
C SER A 319 -7.51 6.04 -30.50
N ASN A 320 -6.35 5.40 -30.35
CA ASN A 320 -5.38 5.73 -29.30
C ASN A 320 -4.23 6.60 -29.82
N ILE A 321 -4.25 6.99 -31.10
CA ILE A 321 -3.16 7.70 -31.78
C ILE A 321 -3.61 9.14 -32.05
N GLN A 322 -2.74 10.12 -31.74
CA GLN A 322 -3.01 11.54 -31.97
C GLN A 322 -2.86 11.92 -33.45
N ASP A 323 -1.82 11.41 -34.11
CA ASP A 323 -1.49 11.76 -35.49
C ASP A 323 -1.64 10.55 -36.42
N GLY A 324 -2.87 10.32 -36.89
CA GLY A 324 -3.21 9.29 -37.87
C GLY A 324 -4.29 8.33 -37.40
N LEU A 325 -4.67 7.44 -38.32
CA LEU A 325 -5.73 6.46 -38.08
C LEU A 325 -5.14 5.11 -37.67
N THR A 326 -5.84 4.40 -36.80
CA THR A 326 -5.38 3.10 -36.30
C THR A 326 -5.29 2.07 -37.44
N PRO A 327 -4.27 1.19 -37.43
CA PRO A 327 -4.15 0.12 -38.43
C PRO A 327 -5.36 -0.83 -38.44
N ILE A 328 -6.10 -0.91 -37.32
CA ILE A 328 -7.36 -1.65 -37.21
C ILE A 328 -8.38 -1.19 -38.25
N LEU A 329 -8.43 0.11 -38.57
CA LEU A 329 -9.33 0.63 -39.61
C LEU A 329 -9.01 0.03 -40.98
N GLY A 330 -7.73 -0.05 -41.34
CA GLY A 330 -7.32 -0.65 -42.61
C GLY A 330 -7.64 -2.13 -42.68
N HIS A 331 -7.45 -2.86 -41.58
CA HIS A 331 -7.87 -4.25 -41.47
C HIS A 331 -9.40 -4.41 -41.56
N TYR A 332 -10.15 -3.52 -40.92
CA TYR A 332 -11.62 -3.52 -40.98
C TYR A 332 -12.11 -3.30 -42.41
N ILE A 333 -11.63 -2.26 -43.10
CA ILE A 333 -12.03 -1.94 -44.49
C ILE A 333 -11.69 -3.11 -45.42
N ARG A 334 -10.53 -3.74 -45.25
CA ARG A 334 -10.11 -4.88 -46.08
C ARG A 334 -10.99 -6.12 -45.88
N ASN A 335 -11.52 -6.33 -44.67
CA ASN A 335 -12.25 -7.55 -44.33
C ASN A 335 -13.76 -7.41 -44.47
N MET A 336 -14.32 -6.24 -44.14
CA MET A 336 -15.75 -5.96 -44.22
C MET A 336 -16.16 -5.32 -45.55
N SER A 337 -15.20 -4.79 -46.33
CA SER A 337 -15.43 -4.10 -47.60
C SER A 337 -16.57 -3.07 -47.55
N SER A 338 -16.78 -2.47 -46.38
CA SER A 338 -17.85 -1.51 -46.15
C SER A 338 -17.47 -0.51 -45.07
N LEU A 339 -17.94 0.72 -45.25
CA LEU A 339 -17.79 1.80 -44.26
C LEU A 339 -19.11 2.55 -44.11
N HIS A 340 -19.41 3.07 -42.93
CA HIS A 340 -20.62 3.85 -42.71
C HIS A 340 -20.52 5.25 -43.32
N SER A 341 -21.67 5.82 -43.72
CA SER A 341 -21.77 7.14 -44.35
C SER A 341 -21.12 8.25 -43.53
N VAL A 342 -21.26 8.18 -42.20
CA VAL A 342 -20.60 9.09 -41.26
C VAL A 342 -19.75 8.24 -40.32
N THR A 343 -18.45 8.47 -40.34
CA THR A 343 -17.50 7.78 -39.46
C THR A 343 -16.80 8.81 -38.58
N ILE A 344 -16.95 8.66 -37.26
CA ILE A 344 -16.38 9.56 -36.25
C ILE A 344 -15.21 8.84 -35.58
N PHE A 345 -14.04 9.48 -35.58
CA PHE A 345 -12.87 9.02 -34.84
C PHE A 345 -12.83 9.70 -33.48
N VAL A 346 -12.88 8.90 -32.41
CA VAL A 346 -12.86 9.40 -31.03
C VAL A 346 -11.56 8.95 -30.38
N THR A 347 -10.80 9.90 -29.86
CA THR A 347 -9.58 9.65 -29.09
C THR A 347 -9.81 10.12 -27.66
N LEU A 348 -9.88 9.20 -26.69
CA LEU A 348 -9.96 9.58 -25.28
C LEU A 348 -8.55 9.62 -24.69
N ARG A 349 -8.20 10.78 -24.11
CA ARG A 349 -6.93 10.97 -23.40
C ARG A 349 -7.21 11.22 -21.93
N TYR A 350 -6.79 10.29 -21.09
CA TYR A 350 -6.83 10.49 -19.65
C TYR A 350 -5.59 11.31 -19.24
N LEU A 351 -5.82 12.52 -18.75
CA LEU A 351 -4.79 13.37 -18.15
C LEU A 351 -4.93 13.31 -16.64
N LEU A 352 -3.80 13.19 -15.93
CA LEU A 352 -3.73 13.17 -14.46
C LEU A 352 -3.88 14.57 -13.85
N VAL A 353 -4.80 15.39 -14.40
CA VAL A 353 -5.14 16.72 -13.87
C VAL A 353 -6.65 16.82 -13.60
N PRO A 354 -7.06 17.40 -12.46
CA PRO A 354 -8.47 17.40 -12.04
C PRO A 354 -9.39 18.25 -12.92
N LYS A 355 -8.85 19.25 -13.64
CA LYS A 355 -9.55 19.99 -14.68
C LYS A 355 -8.59 20.23 -15.84
N VAL A 356 -9.01 19.78 -17.02
CA VAL A 356 -8.33 20.07 -18.28
C VAL A 356 -8.83 21.42 -18.79
N ASP A 357 -7.90 22.27 -19.22
CA ASP A 357 -8.16 23.57 -19.83
C ASP A 357 -9.13 23.39 -21.03
N PRO A 358 -10.15 24.25 -21.23
CA PRO A 358 -11.10 24.12 -22.33
C PRO A 358 -10.47 23.93 -23.71
N GLN A 359 -9.26 24.45 -23.94
CA GLN A 359 -8.55 24.31 -25.21
C GLN A 359 -7.81 22.95 -25.37
N GLN A 360 -7.67 22.18 -24.28
CA GLN A 360 -6.99 20.88 -24.23
C GLN A 360 -7.96 19.70 -24.00
N ARG A 361 -9.28 19.96 -23.96
CA ARG A 361 -10.34 18.95 -23.77
C ARG A 361 -10.60 18.11 -25.01
#